data_AF-A0AAJ2MT90-F1
#
_entry.id   AF-A0AAJ2MT90-F1
#
_cell.length_a   1.000
_cell.length_b   1.000
_cell.length_c   1.000
_cell.angle_alpha   90.00
_cell.angle_beta   90.00
_cell.angle_gamma   90.00
#
_symmetry.space_group_name_H-M   'P 1'
#
loop_
_entity.id
_entity.type
_entity.pdbx_description
1 polymer ?
#
loop_
_entity_poly.entity_id
_entity_poly.type
_entity_poly.pdbx_seq_one_letter_code
_entity_poly.pdbx_strand_id
1 'polypeptide(L)'
;MWIVVGDATTGGGRVLTGSSNTDIEGKAVACVGDKATCPKHGGAFEIVTGDPTLIVDGKPIAREGDSLACGCRLLGGAQSLVYVVDGGGRASVSAAPTAPAEVNLWSARPPSSGFVARDVAATREVVLHCHYGDLDCTPARGVSYRATLSDGRVFSGHLDDEGRARLPQVSVGPVQVIYQHEAGSADSAEIEACRERLRAALQRIVQQTRQDFAADWRQWNSANAAHRAFLMELNRIEGQTKGAWDWVSGSVETVWQLAVLRFKADAELRELSGLLLAGDWNGLDARIAGHRAAGEQVLDKASTIKEQLILLFDDGPTWQLLATFPAYWAKAVPPDELQELTQRYGSQFALDVVISVLLGAFSAGTAGTAYGGAAWAARIGRLGQRLAALLDELGEAFTALARALRARKRRHTESRAPDADGVVETRLPRTRAAGAAFGEARAHQAMLDKGLTPVGKTDGVYRPGENGIDGVYSHPDPPPDYVITEAKYSTGRLGGPYRDGTRQMDDEWIGKRLEAKVGKDEAEKIVEALEEGRVEKLVVRVAEDGTVGTVRID
;
A
#
# COMPACT_ATOMS: atom_id res chain seq x y z
N MET A 1 19.68 1.61 -13.02
CA MET A 1 20.05 0.73 -14.15
C MET A 1 21.43 1.10 -14.67
N TRP A 2 22.25 0.17 -15.19
CA TRP A 2 23.54 0.50 -15.80
C TRP A 2 23.33 0.98 -17.25
N ILE A 3 24.17 1.91 -17.70
CA ILE A 3 24.08 2.49 -19.03
C ILE A 3 25.03 1.78 -19.98
N VAL A 4 24.57 1.49 -21.20
CA VAL A 4 25.38 0.90 -22.28
C VAL A 4 25.39 1.79 -23.53
N VAL A 5 26.33 1.54 -24.43
CA VAL A 5 26.37 2.19 -25.75
C VAL A 5 25.02 2.02 -26.46
N GLY A 6 24.50 3.13 -26.97
CA GLY A 6 23.19 3.21 -27.63
C GLY A 6 22.04 3.67 -26.74
N ASP A 7 22.20 3.66 -25.41
CA ASP A 7 21.19 4.21 -24.48
C ASP A 7 20.97 5.71 -24.72
N ALA A 8 19.74 6.15 -24.49
CA ALA A 8 19.31 7.50 -24.81
C ALA A 8 19.79 8.52 -23.77
N THR A 9 19.82 9.79 -24.17
CA THR A 9 20.09 10.91 -23.27
C THR A 9 18.89 11.86 -23.26
N THR A 10 18.66 12.57 -22.16
CA THR A 10 17.60 13.61 -22.08
C THR A 10 17.84 14.78 -23.03
N GLY A 11 19.02 14.84 -23.66
CA GLY A 11 19.35 15.77 -24.74
C GLY A 11 18.92 15.30 -26.13
N GLY A 12 18.24 14.15 -26.23
CA GLY A 12 17.79 13.54 -27.49
C GLY A 12 18.86 12.77 -28.24
N GLY A 13 20.02 12.54 -27.63
CA GLY A 13 21.12 11.80 -28.24
C GLY A 13 21.26 10.41 -27.65
N ARG A 14 22.40 9.79 -27.94
CA ARG A 14 22.74 8.44 -27.50
C ARG A 14 24.18 8.34 -27.03
N VAL A 15 24.43 7.42 -26.11
CA VAL A 15 25.78 7.05 -25.67
C VAL A 15 26.54 6.45 -26.84
N LEU A 16 27.76 6.95 -27.06
CA LEU A 16 28.62 6.61 -28.20
C LEU A 16 29.71 5.61 -27.85
N THR A 17 30.34 5.77 -26.68
CA THR A 17 31.47 4.96 -26.25
C THR A 17 31.20 4.29 -24.92
N GLY A 18 31.90 3.19 -24.67
CA GLY A 18 31.85 2.42 -23.43
C GLY A 18 33.14 1.62 -23.26
N SER A 19 33.18 0.79 -22.24
CA SER A 19 34.28 -0.14 -21.93
C SER A 19 34.64 -1.02 -23.13
N SER A 20 35.93 -1.25 -23.32
CA SER A 20 36.45 -2.16 -24.36
C SER A 20 36.43 -3.63 -23.93
N ASN A 21 36.24 -3.90 -22.63
CA ASN A 21 36.44 -5.21 -22.03
C ASN A 21 35.18 -5.76 -21.34
N THR A 22 34.15 -4.91 -21.14
CA THR A 22 32.92 -5.25 -20.41
C THR A 22 31.72 -4.79 -21.22
N ASP A 23 30.87 -5.74 -21.58
CA ASP A 23 29.59 -5.50 -22.24
C ASP A 23 28.42 -6.13 -21.46
N ILE A 24 27.22 -5.65 -21.75
CA ILE A 24 25.95 -6.28 -21.36
C ILE A 24 25.16 -6.54 -22.64
N GLU A 25 24.79 -7.79 -22.87
CA GLU A 25 24.08 -8.21 -24.09
C GLU A 25 24.79 -7.77 -25.39
N GLY A 26 26.14 -7.78 -25.40
CA GLY A 26 26.95 -7.35 -26.54
C GLY A 26 27.03 -5.83 -26.74
N LYS A 27 26.52 -5.02 -25.80
CA LYS A 27 26.67 -3.56 -25.81
C LYS A 27 27.64 -3.13 -24.72
N ALA A 28 28.70 -2.41 -25.10
CA ALA A 28 29.71 -1.92 -24.18
C ALA A 28 29.12 -1.08 -23.04
N VAL A 29 29.56 -1.33 -21.81
CA VAL A 29 29.10 -0.62 -20.60
C VAL A 29 29.70 0.78 -20.55
N ALA A 30 28.90 1.81 -20.34
CA ALA A 30 29.36 3.19 -20.28
C ALA A 30 29.89 3.55 -18.88
N CYS A 31 31.02 4.27 -18.84
CA CYS A 31 31.67 4.72 -17.61
C CYS A 31 31.88 6.24 -17.62
N VAL A 32 32.29 6.80 -16.48
CA VAL A 32 32.69 8.22 -16.40
C VAL A 32 33.85 8.49 -17.37
N GLY A 33 33.70 9.55 -18.17
CA GLY A 33 34.60 9.94 -19.25
C GLY A 33 34.18 9.42 -20.63
N ASP A 34 33.23 8.48 -20.74
CA ASP A 34 32.67 8.08 -22.03
C ASP A 34 31.76 9.15 -22.63
N LYS A 35 31.62 9.15 -23.95
CA LYS A 35 30.93 10.22 -24.68
C LYS A 35 29.51 9.83 -25.05
N ALA A 36 28.61 10.80 -25.02
CA ALA A 36 27.27 10.69 -25.58
C ALA A 36 26.94 11.92 -26.44
N THR A 37 26.17 11.70 -27.50
CA THR A 37 25.62 12.81 -28.29
C THR A 37 24.55 13.55 -27.50
N CYS A 38 24.49 14.86 -27.72
CA CYS A 38 23.46 15.72 -27.22
C CYS A 38 23.05 16.71 -28.32
N PRO A 39 22.07 16.33 -29.16
CA PRO A 39 21.48 17.23 -30.16
C PRO A 39 21.01 18.56 -29.55
N LYS A 40 20.50 18.54 -28.31
CA LYS A 40 20.08 19.75 -27.59
C LYS A 40 21.18 20.79 -27.39
N HIS A 41 22.42 20.37 -27.19
CA HIS A 41 23.59 21.25 -26.97
C HIS A 41 24.61 21.19 -28.11
N GLY A 42 24.26 20.55 -29.24
CA GLY A 42 25.03 20.59 -30.48
C GLY A 42 26.41 19.94 -30.41
N GLY A 43 26.55 18.76 -29.80
CA GLY A 43 27.85 18.08 -29.75
C GLY A 43 27.83 16.72 -29.05
N ALA A 44 29.03 16.17 -28.83
CA ALA A 44 29.26 15.00 -27.99
C ALA A 44 29.90 15.43 -26.67
N PHE A 45 29.35 14.97 -25.56
CA PHE A 45 29.74 15.38 -24.21
C PHE A 45 30.09 14.15 -23.37
N GLU A 46 31.04 14.31 -22.47
CA GLU A 46 31.48 13.24 -21.57
C GLU A 46 30.47 13.02 -20.46
N ILE A 47 30.34 11.77 -20.01
CA ILE A 47 29.67 11.40 -18.76
C ILE A 47 30.55 11.84 -17.60
N VAL A 48 30.04 12.69 -16.72
CA VAL A 48 30.81 13.33 -15.64
C VAL A 48 30.43 12.82 -14.25
N THR A 49 29.37 12.02 -14.12
CA THR A 49 29.00 11.35 -12.86
C THR A 49 28.77 9.86 -13.07
N GLY A 50 29.01 9.08 -12.03
CA GLY A 50 28.89 7.61 -12.02
C GLY A 50 28.81 7.06 -10.60
N ASP A 51 28.73 5.73 -10.46
CA ASP A 51 28.81 5.07 -9.17
C ASP A 51 30.27 4.87 -8.72
N PRO A 52 30.76 5.58 -7.69
CA PRO A 52 32.13 5.45 -7.24
C PRO A 52 32.41 4.11 -6.53
N THR A 53 31.38 3.34 -6.19
CA THR A 53 31.51 2.04 -5.52
C THR A 53 31.63 0.88 -6.51
N LEU A 54 31.34 1.10 -7.80
CA LEU A 54 31.41 0.08 -8.83
C LEU A 54 32.31 0.56 -9.99
N ILE A 55 33.48 -0.06 -10.10
CA ILE A 55 34.55 0.35 -11.02
C ILE A 55 34.70 -0.67 -12.15
N VAL A 56 34.62 -0.20 -13.40
CA VAL A 56 34.86 -0.98 -14.62
C VAL A 56 36.00 -0.32 -15.39
N ASP A 57 37.03 -1.11 -15.75
CA ASP A 57 38.26 -0.62 -16.41
C ASP A 57 38.90 0.62 -15.71
N GLY A 58 38.84 0.65 -14.38
CA GLY A 58 39.40 1.74 -13.57
C GLY A 58 38.56 3.02 -13.52
N LYS A 59 37.36 3.03 -14.11
CA LYS A 59 36.44 4.18 -14.12
C LYS A 59 35.12 3.83 -13.40
N PRO A 60 34.50 4.79 -12.68
CA PRO A 60 33.15 4.61 -12.14
C PRO A 60 32.13 4.32 -13.25
N ILE A 61 31.27 3.32 -13.04
CA ILE A 61 30.22 2.97 -14.01
C ILE A 61 29.17 4.08 -14.11
N ALA A 62 28.61 4.31 -15.29
CA ALA A 62 27.49 5.22 -15.48
C ALA A 62 26.14 4.53 -15.23
N ARG A 63 25.25 5.19 -14.50
CA ARG A 63 23.90 4.72 -14.18
C ARG A 63 22.85 5.64 -14.80
N GLU A 64 21.64 5.13 -14.89
CA GLU A 64 20.48 5.95 -15.21
C GLU A 64 20.38 7.16 -14.29
N GLY A 65 20.19 8.34 -14.90
CA GLY A 65 20.16 9.62 -14.20
C GLY A 65 21.53 10.31 -14.06
N ASP A 66 22.64 9.64 -14.35
CA ASP A 66 23.97 10.26 -14.35
C ASP A 66 24.12 11.31 -15.46
N SER A 67 25.01 12.27 -15.23
CA SER A 67 25.06 13.54 -15.97
C SER A 67 26.13 13.53 -17.05
N LEU A 68 25.84 14.18 -18.16
CA LEU A 68 26.80 14.61 -19.17
C LEU A 68 27.38 15.98 -18.81
N ALA A 69 28.54 16.31 -19.35
CA ALA A 69 29.18 17.62 -19.18
C ALA A 69 28.29 18.79 -19.64
N CYS A 70 27.38 18.55 -20.59
CA CYS A 70 26.38 19.54 -21.00
C CYS A 70 25.17 19.67 -20.06
N GLY A 71 25.11 18.90 -18.97
CA GLY A 71 24.02 18.89 -17.99
C GLY A 71 22.83 18.00 -18.35
N CYS A 72 22.81 17.37 -19.53
CA CYS A 72 21.82 16.33 -19.87
C CYS A 72 22.09 15.03 -19.09
N ARG A 73 21.08 14.16 -18.96
CA ARG A 73 21.16 12.91 -18.19
C ARG A 73 21.03 11.68 -19.08
N LEU A 74 21.60 10.57 -18.61
CA LEU A 74 21.48 9.26 -19.23
C LEU A 74 20.14 8.60 -18.89
N LEU A 75 19.52 7.97 -19.89
CA LEU A 75 18.26 7.24 -19.78
C LEU A 75 18.50 5.75 -20.04
N GLY A 76 18.31 4.92 -19.02
CA GLY A 76 18.39 3.47 -19.17
C GLY A 76 17.12 2.95 -19.84
N GLY A 77 17.24 2.19 -20.93
CA GLY A 77 16.04 1.76 -21.65
C GLY A 77 16.18 0.53 -22.55
N ALA A 78 17.33 -0.13 -22.60
CA ALA A 78 17.57 -1.19 -23.58
C ALA A 78 18.13 -2.51 -23.01
N GLN A 79 17.84 -2.87 -21.75
CA GLN A 79 18.37 -4.11 -21.16
C GLN A 79 17.31 -4.86 -20.32
N SER A 80 17.28 -6.19 -20.47
CA SER A 80 16.43 -7.11 -19.72
C SER A 80 17.33 -8.16 -19.03
N LEU A 81 17.68 -7.92 -17.77
CA LEU A 81 18.52 -8.74 -16.86
C LEU A 81 20.05 -8.43 -16.89
N VAL A 82 20.67 -8.38 -15.70
CA VAL A 82 22.14 -8.27 -15.50
C VAL A 82 22.59 -9.47 -14.66
N TYR A 83 23.68 -10.13 -15.04
CA TYR A 83 24.41 -11.05 -14.17
C TYR A 83 25.85 -10.55 -13.97
N VAL A 84 26.38 -10.73 -12.76
CA VAL A 84 27.80 -10.50 -12.45
C VAL A 84 28.45 -11.88 -12.42
N VAL A 85 29.37 -12.16 -13.34
CA VAL A 85 30.24 -13.35 -13.24
C VAL A 85 31.57 -12.92 -12.66
N ASP A 86 31.94 -13.53 -11.54
CA ASP A 86 33.26 -13.33 -10.95
C ASP A 86 34.28 -14.24 -11.68
N GLY A 87 35.21 -13.61 -12.40
CA GLY A 87 36.55 -14.12 -12.71
C GLY A 87 36.74 -15.33 -13.65
N GLY A 88 37.41 -15.10 -14.78
CA GLY A 88 38.48 -15.99 -15.27
C GLY A 88 38.35 -16.53 -16.71
N GLY A 89 38.95 -15.84 -17.68
CA GLY A 89 39.23 -16.44 -19.01
C GLY A 89 39.75 -15.45 -20.05
N ARG A 90 41.02 -15.57 -20.44
CA ARG A 90 41.68 -14.83 -21.54
C ARG A 90 41.24 -15.36 -22.91
N ALA A 91 41.01 -14.47 -23.89
CA ALA A 91 41.29 -14.72 -25.31
C ALA A 91 41.47 -13.39 -26.08
N SER A 92 42.11 -13.48 -27.25
CA SER A 92 43.01 -12.51 -27.89
C SER A 92 42.40 -11.46 -28.83
N VAL A 93 43.16 -10.38 -28.98
CA VAL A 93 43.02 -9.19 -29.85
C VAL A 93 43.00 -9.46 -31.37
N SER A 94 42.39 -8.52 -32.11
CA SER A 94 42.84 -8.13 -33.46
C SER A 94 42.62 -6.64 -33.73
N ALA A 95 43.43 -6.11 -34.65
CA ALA A 95 44.01 -4.76 -34.67
C ALA A 95 43.08 -3.60 -35.08
N ALA A 96 43.44 -2.41 -34.60
CA ALA A 96 42.85 -1.11 -34.92
C ALA A 96 43.40 -0.53 -36.24
N PRO A 97 42.59 0.21 -37.03
CA PRO A 97 43.11 1.15 -38.02
C PRO A 97 43.38 2.54 -37.40
N THR A 98 44.35 3.22 -37.99
CA THR A 98 44.98 4.49 -37.61
C THR A 98 44.04 5.71 -37.65
N ALA A 99 44.21 6.61 -36.68
CA ALA A 99 43.48 7.87 -36.55
C ALA A 99 43.85 8.90 -37.65
N PRO A 100 42.90 9.69 -38.20
CA PRO A 100 43.24 10.90 -38.93
C PRO A 100 43.49 12.07 -37.94
N ALA A 101 44.32 13.01 -38.40
CA ALA A 101 44.90 14.11 -37.63
C ALA A 101 43.87 15.07 -37.00
N GLU A 102 44.23 15.62 -35.84
CA GLU A 102 43.47 16.64 -35.10
C GLU A 102 43.15 17.86 -35.96
N VAL A 103 41.86 18.19 -36.07
CA VAL A 103 41.40 19.45 -36.64
C VAL A 103 41.24 20.45 -35.50
N ASN A 104 42.01 21.54 -35.54
CA ASN A 104 42.06 22.56 -34.51
C ASN A 104 40.77 23.41 -34.54
N LEU A 105 39.86 23.17 -33.59
CA LEU A 105 38.51 23.76 -33.54
C LEU A 105 38.46 25.25 -33.14
N TRP A 106 39.60 25.88 -32.84
CA TRP A 106 39.63 27.24 -32.29
C TRP A 106 39.58 28.37 -33.35
N SER A 107 39.50 28.06 -34.64
CA SER A 107 39.59 29.08 -35.71
C SER A 107 38.44 29.07 -36.72
N ALA A 108 37.38 28.30 -36.51
CA ALA A 108 36.24 28.31 -37.41
C ALA A 108 35.31 29.50 -37.10
N ARG A 109 35.22 30.44 -38.04
CA ARG A 109 34.29 31.59 -37.98
C ARG A 109 32.85 31.06 -38.11
N PRO A 110 31.90 31.46 -37.24
CA PRO A 110 30.52 30.98 -37.33
C PRO A 110 29.85 31.52 -38.60
N PRO A 111 29.02 30.73 -39.29
CA PRO A 111 28.18 31.26 -40.37
C PRO A 111 27.14 32.23 -39.80
N SER A 112 26.79 33.23 -40.62
CA SER A 112 25.90 34.33 -40.27
C SER A 112 24.54 33.87 -39.73
N SER A 113 24.07 34.57 -38.70
CA SER A 113 22.80 34.37 -37.99
C SER A 113 21.59 34.40 -38.93
N GLY A 114 21.16 33.24 -39.38
CA GLY A 114 19.78 33.01 -39.81
C GLY A 114 18.92 32.72 -38.60
N PHE A 115 18.54 33.74 -37.84
CA PHE A 115 17.41 33.61 -36.91
C PHE A 115 16.15 33.49 -37.78
N VAL A 116 15.81 32.25 -38.15
CA VAL A 116 14.43 31.93 -38.50
C VAL A 116 13.70 31.86 -37.17
N ALA A 117 12.74 32.76 -36.96
CA ALA A 117 11.83 32.67 -35.82
C ALA A 117 11.31 31.23 -35.75
N ARG A 118 11.62 30.51 -34.66
CA ARG A 118 10.98 29.23 -34.39
C ARG A 118 9.48 29.48 -34.46
N ASP A 119 8.78 28.72 -35.30
CA ASP A 119 7.33 28.60 -35.23
C ASP A 119 6.94 28.56 -33.76
N VAL A 120 5.99 29.43 -33.39
CA VAL A 120 5.39 29.42 -32.06
C VAL A 120 4.85 28.01 -31.87
N ALA A 121 5.58 27.17 -31.13
CA ALA A 121 5.20 25.79 -30.89
C ALA A 121 3.74 25.82 -30.41
N ALA A 122 2.86 25.13 -31.13
CA ALA A 122 1.43 25.15 -30.82
C ALA A 122 1.26 24.87 -29.32
N THR A 123 0.78 25.86 -28.59
CA THR A 123 0.57 25.73 -27.14
C THR A 123 -0.87 25.31 -26.90
N ARG A 124 -1.08 24.38 -25.97
CA ARG A 124 -2.42 23.98 -25.54
C ARG A 124 -2.54 24.09 -24.03
N GLU A 125 -3.77 24.22 -23.54
CA GLU A 125 -4.04 23.98 -22.12
C GLU A 125 -3.77 22.51 -21.83
N VAL A 126 -3.06 22.23 -20.74
CA VAL A 126 -2.88 20.86 -20.23
C VAL A 126 -3.50 20.78 -18.85
N VAL A 127 -4.28 19.75 -18.60
CA VAL A 127 -4.87 19.47 -17.30
C VAL A 127 -4.07 18.34 -16.68
N LEU A 128 -3.42 18.60 -15.55
CA LEU A 128 -2.95 17.54 -14.68
C LEU A 128 -4.18 16.97 -13.96
N HIS A 129 -4.35 15.66 -13.95
CA HIS A 129 -5.40 14.99 -13.18
C HIS A 129 -4.77 13.85 -12.40
N CYS A 130 -4.77 13.98 -11.08
CA CYS A 130 -4.13 13.02 -10.18
C CYS A 130 -5.17 12.45 -9.24
N HIS A 131 -5.23 11.13 -9.19
CA HIS A 131 -6.20 10.39 -8.40
C HIS A 131 -5.56 9.14 -7.78
N TYR A 132 -6.21 8.60 -6.76
CA TYR A 132 -5.83 7.34 -6.16
C TYR A 132 -6.15 6.16 -7.09
N GLY A 133 -5.45 5.04 -6.88
CA GLY A 133 -5.62 3.84 -7.68
C GLY A 133 -6.86 3.00 -7.36
N ASP A 134 -8.01 3.61 -7.17
CA ASP A 134 -9.31 3.00 -6.85
C ASP A 134 -10.31 3.12 -8.02
N LEU A 135 -11.45 2.40 -7.97
CA LEU A 135 -12.42 2.35 -9.09
C LEU A 135 -13.12 3.69 -9.32
N ASP A 136 -13.32 4.49 -8.27
CA ASP A 136 -13.93 5.81 -8.38
C ASP A 136 -12.94 6.91 -8.81
N CYS A 137 -11.67 6.58 -9.04
CA CYS A 137 -10.60 7.55 -9.27
C CYS A 137 -10.64 8.68 -8.24
N THR A 138 -10.58 8.33 -6.94
CA THR A 138 -10.71 9.32 -5.86
C THR A 138 -9.70 10.44 -6.05
N PRO A 139 -10.12 11.72 -6.13
CA PRO A 139 -9.22 12.83 -6.37
C PRO A 139 -8.12 12.98 -5.32
N ALA A 140 -6.90 13.27 -5.76
CA ALA A 140 -5.77 13.59 -4.88
C ALA A 140 -5.81 15.08 -4.47
N ARG A 141 -6.72 15.45 -3.57
CA ARG A 141 -7.06 16.86 -3.31
C ARG A 141 -5.96 17.63 -2.58
N GLY A 142 -5.70 18.86 -3.03
CA GLY A 142 -4.74 19.75 -2.38
C GLY A 142 -3.30 19.25 -2.43
N VAL A 143 -2.99 18.22 -3.23
CA VAL A 143 -1.62 17.72 -3.39
C VAL A 143 -0.79 18.76 -4.12
N SER A 144 0.37 19.13 -3.57
CA SER A 144 1.28 20.05 -4.26
C SER A 144 1.90 19.38 -5.48
N TYR A 145 2.15 20.14 -6.53
CA TYR A 145 2.81 19.64 -7.73
C TYR A 145 3.92 20.58 -8.19
N ARG A 146 4.90 20.02 -8.88
CA ARG A 146 5.86 20.74 -9.72
C ARG A 146 5.89 20.07 -11.10
N ALA A 147 5.36 20.74 -12.10
CA ALA A 147 5.37 20.31 -13.49
C ALA A 147 6.52 20.97 -14.24
N THR A 148 7.35 20.19 -14.90
CA THR A 148 8.43 20.66 -15.77
C THR A 148 8.06 20.32 -17.21
N LEU A 149 7.90 21.34 -18.04
CA LEU A 149 7.57 21.20 -19.45
C LEU A 149 8.81 20.84 -20.29
N SER A 150 8.59 20.32 -21.50
CA SER A 150 9.64 20.01 -22.48
C SER A 150 10.48 21.23 -22.89
N ASP A 151 9.89 22.43 -22.87
CA ASP A 151 10.58 23.70 -23.12
C ASP A 151 11.34 24.27 -21.90
N GLY A 152 11.29 23.58 -20.75
CA GLY A 152 11.98 23.96 -19.52
C GLY A 152 11.19 24.91 -18.61
N ARG A 153 9.99 25.36 -18.99
CA ARG A 153 9.12 26.11 -18.06
C ARG A 153 8.69 25.19 -16.91
N VAL A 154 8.60 25.79 -15.73
CA VAL A 154 8.18 25.08 -14.51
C VAL A 154 6.90 25.73 -13.97
N PHE A 155 5.91 24.90 -13.71
CA PHE A 155 4.69 25.26 -13.02
C PHE A 155 4.65 24.59 -11.66
N SER A 156 4.14 25.27 -10.65
CA SER A 156 3.93 24.69 -9.33
C SER A 156 2.68 25.26 -8.69
N GLY A 157 2.01 24.43 -7.90
CA GLY A 157 0.78 24.81 -7.23
C GLY A 157 0.22 23.64 -6.44
N HIS A 158 -1.07 23.69 -6.16
CA HIS A 158 -1.82 22.61 -5.51
C HIS A 158 -2.94 22.17 -6.44
N LEU A 159 -3.28 20.89 -6.39
CA LEU A 159 -4.46 20.36 -7.06
C LEU A 159 -5.74 20.87 -6.38
N ASP A 160 -6.79 21.07 -7.17
CA ASP A 160 -8.12 21.44 -6.68
C ASP A 160 -8.86 20.24 -6.03
N ASP A 161 -10.14 20.45 -5.68
CA ASP A 161 -10.99 19.43 -5.06
C ASP A 161 -11.37 18.27 -6.00
N GLU A 162 -11.06 18.40 -7.30
CA GLU A 162 -11.21 17.38 -8.32
C GLU A 162 -9.88 16.71 -8.63
N GLY A 163 -8.80 17.04 -7.90
CA GLY A 163 -7.48 16.46 -8.11
C GLY A 163 -6.84 17.00 -9.39
N ARG A 164 -7.25 18.19 -9.84
CA ARG A 164 -6.84 18.78 -11.11
C ARG A 164 -6.00 20.03 -10.94
N ALA A 165 -5.16 20.30 -11.93
CA ALA A 165 -4.50 21.59 -12.08
C ALA A 165 -4.36 21.94 -13.56
N ARG A 166 -4.74 23.17 -13.90
CA ARG A 166 -4.66 23.68 -15.27
C ARG A 166 -3.33 24.38 -15.51
N LEU A 167 -2.59 23.90 -16.50
CA LEU A 167 -1.34 24.47 -16.97
C LEU A 167 -1.63 25.24 -18.27
N PRO A 168 -1.57 26.59 -18.26
CA PRO A 168 -1.82 27.36 -19.46
C PRO A 168 -0.63 27.30 -20.42
N GLN A 169 -0.92 27.32 -21.72
CA GLN A 169 0.07 27.52 -22.78
C GLN A 169 1.23 26.50 -22.76
N VAL A 170 0.95 25.22 -22.54
CA VAL A 170 1.94 24.14 -22.54
C VAL A 170 2.37 23.79 -23.97
N SER A 171 3.68 23.74 -24.19
CA SER A 171 4.28 23.31 -25.46
C SER A 171 4.07 21.80 -25.69
N VAL A 172 3.89 21.40 -26.96
CA VAL A 172 3.69 19.99 -27.32
C VAL A 172 4.87 19.13 -26.85
N GLY A 173 4.63 18.22 -25.90
CA GLY A 173 5.65 17.31 -25.37
C GLY A 173 5.26 16.67 -24.04
N PRO A 174 6.07 15.74 -23.52
CA PRO A 174 5.86 15.15 -22.21
C PRO A 174 5.99 16.20 -21.11
N VAL A 175 5.12 16.09 -20.11
CA VAL A 175 5.16 16.89 -18.88
C VAL A 175 5.71 16.00 -17.78
N GLN A 176 6.83 16.41 -17.17
CA GLN A 176 7.35 15.75 -15.98
C GLN A 176 6.71 16.36 -14.74
N VAL A 177 5.89 15.61 -14.04
CA VAL A 177 5.21 16.08 -12.83
C VAL A 177 5.80 15.40 -11.61
N ILE A 178 6.19 16.21 -10.64
CA ILE A 178 6.56 15.77 -9.29
C ILE A 178 5.44 16.19 -8.36
N TYR A 179 4.61 15.25 -7.94
CA TYR A 179 3.64 15.47 -6.87
C TYR A 179 4.35 15.42 -5.52
N GLN A 180 3.89 16.26 -4.60
CA GLN A 180 4.46 16.46 -3.26
C GLN A 180 5.94 16.84 -3.34
N HIS A 181 6.27 17.81 -4.22
CA HIS A 181 7.66 18.21 -4.49
C HIS A 181 8.40 18.83 -3.29
N GLU A 182 7.69 19.52 -2.39
CA GLU A 182 8.25 20.29 -1.26
C GLU A 182 8.58 19.43 -0.03
N ALA A 183 8.65 18.12 -0.25
CA ALA A 183 8.28 17.16 0.75
C ALA A 183 9.41 16.12 0.94
N GLY A 184 10.17 16.24 2.05
CA GLY A 184 11.16 15.24 2.49
C GLY A 184 10.50 13.94 2.94
N SER A 185 11.19 12.81 2.79
CA SER A 185 10.63 11.45 2.97
C SER A 185 10.33 11.02 4.41
N ALA A 186 10.52 11.89 5.40
CA ALA A 186 10.27 11.61 6.81
C ALA A 186 8.88 12.10 7.22
N ASP A 187 8.21 11.38 8.13
CA ASP A 187 6.97 11.84 8.74
C ASP A 187 7.23 13.17 9.47
N SER A 188 6.32 14.13 9.29
CA SER A 188 6.42 15.41 9.97
C SER A 188 6.14 15.22 11.47
N ALA A 189 6.66 16.11 12.31
CA ALA A 189 6.33 16.13 13.74
C ALA A 189 4.81 16.20 13.98
N GLU A 190 4.06 16.80 13.04
CA GLU A 190 2.61 16.85 13.07
C GLU A 190 1.95 15.47 12.86
N ILE A 191 2.45 14.66 11.90
CA ILE A 191 1.95 13.30 11.68
C ILE A 191 2.20 12.45 12.92
N GLU A 192 3.41 12.51 13.49
CA GLU A 192 3.72 11.77 14.71
C GLU A 192 2.85 12.22 15.89
N ALA A 193 2.65 13.52 16.08
CA ALA A 193 1.76 14.04 17.12
C ALA A 193 0.29 13.59 16.91
N CYS A 194 -0.17 13.47 15.66
CA CYS A 194 -1.49 12.91 15.37
C CYS A 194 -1.58 11.42 15.71
N ARG A 195 -0.54 10.64 15.38
CA ARG A 195 -0.49 9.21 15.74
C ARG A 195 -0.43 8.99 17.25
N GLU A 196 0.32 9.80 17.98
CA GLU A 196 0.33 9.74 19.45
C GLU A 196 -1.04 10.08 20.05
N ARG A 197 -1.76 11.07 19.49
CA ARG A 197 -3.14 11.36 19.91
C ARG A 197 -4.08 10.18 19.68
N LEU A 198 -3.98 9.53 18.51
CA LEU A 198 -4.75 8.34 18.21
C LEU A 198 -4.42 7.19 19.17
N ARG A 199 -3.14 6.96 19.44
CA ARG A 199 -2.68 5.95 20.41
C ARG A 199 -3.22 6.25 21.80
N ALA A 200 -3.16 7.50 22.25
CA ALA A 200 -3.69 7.91 23.55
C ALA A 200 -5.21 7.67 23.65
N ALA A 201 -5.98 7.99 22.59
CA ALA A 201 -7.41 7.71 22.53
C ALA A 201 -7.74 6.23 22.70
N LEU A 202 -7.07 5.37 21.94
CA LEU A 202 -7.23 3.91 22.05
C LEU A 202 -6.82 3.42 23.45
N GLN A 203 -5.73 3.91 24.02
CA GLN A 203 -5.29 3.55 25.37
C GLN A 203 -6.28 3.99 26.44
N ARG A 204 -6.92 5.16 26.32
CA ARG A 204 -7.97 5.60 27.25
C ARG A 204 -9.19 4.69 27.19
N ILE A 205 -9.57 4.19 26.02
CA ILE A 205 -10.63 3.19 25.88
C ILE A 205 -10.27 1.91 26.65
N VAL A 206 -9.04 1.41 26.50
CA VAL A 206 -8.56 0.22 27.22
C VAL A 206 -8.52 0.47 28.73
N GLN A 207 -8.02 1.64 29.16
CA GLN A 207 -7.94 2.01 30.57
C GLN A 207 -9.33 2.13 31.19
N GLN A 208 -10.27 2.77 30.51
CA GLN A 208 -11.64 2.89 30.97
C GLN A 208 -12.30 1.51 31.07
N THR A 209 -12.13 0.66 30.05
CA THR A 209 -12.64 -0.72 30.07
C THR A 209 -12.09 -1.48 31.28
N ARG A 210 -10.81 -1.33 31.60
CA ARG A 210 -10.20 -1.97 32.78
C ARG A 210 -10.78 -1.45 34.11
N GLN A 211 -11.06 -0.15 34.19
CA GLN A 211 -11.69 0.48 35.37
C GLN A 211 -13.13 0.01 35.54
N ASP A 212 -13.84 -0.09 34.43
CA ASP A 212 -15.22 -0.56 34.36
C ASP A 212 -15.33 -2.01 34.87
N PHE A 213 -14.41 -2.90 34.46
CA PHE A 213 -14.32 -4.29 34.95
C PHE A 213 -13.56 -4.46 36.28
N ALA A 214 -13.31 -3.40 37.05
CA ALA A 214 -12.47 -3.50 38.25
C ALA A 214 -13.09 -4.38 39.36
N ALA A 215 -14.42 -4.49 39.42
CA ALA A 215 -15.10 -5.39 40.35
C ALA A 215 -14.91 -6.85 39.91
N ASP A 216 -15.15 -7.14 38.63
CA ASP A 216 -15.06 -8.47 38.04
C ASP A 216 -13.63 -9.01 38.10
N TRP A 217 -12.64 -8.15 37.85
CA TRP A 217 -11.23 -8.50 38.03
C TRP A 217 -10.87 -8.87 39.47
N ARG A 218 -11.47 -8.22 40.49
CA ARG A 218 -11.23 -8.59 41.89
C ARG A 218 -11.79 -9.97 42.20
N GLN A 219 -12.95 -10.30 41.66
CA GLN A 219 -13.59 -11.60 41.81
C GLN A 219 -12.83 -12.70 41.05
N TRP A 220 -12.47 -12.45 39.80
CA TRP A 220 -11.67 -13.37 38.99
C TRP A 220 -10.34 -13.70 39.68
N ASN A 221 -9.65 -12.68 40.19
CA ASN A 221 -8.36 -12.85 40.84
C ASN A 221 -8.45 -13.58 42.18
N SER A 222 -9.55 -13.44 42.92
CA SER A 222 -9.77 -14.16 44.19
C SER A 222 -10.27 -15.60 44.00
N ALA A 223 -10.81 -15.94 42.83
CA ALA A 223 -11.25 -17.30 42.50
C ALA A 223 -10.08 -18.28 42.34
N ASN A 224 -10.25 -19.51 42.83
CA ASN A 224 -9.29 -20.60 42.64
C ASN A 224 -9.39 -21.22 41.23
N ALA A 225 -8.41 -22.05 40.84
CA ALA A 225 -8.33 -22.60 39.48
C ALA A 225 -9.57 -23.43 39.08
N ALA A 226 -10.14 -24.21 40.00
CA ALA A 226 -11.33 -25.00 39.75
C ALA A 226 -12.56 -24.11 39.50
N HIS A 227 -12.71 -23.02 40.26
CA HIS A 227 -13.78 -22.06 40.06
C HIS A 227 -13.65 -21.30 38.74
N ARG A 228 -12.44 -20.87 38.36
CA ARG A 228 -12.21 -20.23 37.05
C ARG A 228 -12.53 -21.16 35.88
N ALA A 229 -12.14 -22.42 35.98
CA ALA A 229 -12.46 -23.43 34.96
C ALA A 229 -13.97 -23.69 34.87
N PHE A 230 -14.65 -23.75 36.01
CA PHE A 230 -16.11 -23.88 36.06
C PHE A 230 -16.83 -22.69 35.41
N LEU A 231 -16.39 -21.45 35.67
CA LEU A 231 -16.96 -20.25 35.06
C LEU A 231 -16.81 -20.24 33.53
N MET A 232 -15.62 -20.57 33.03
CA MET A 232 -15.37 -20.66 31.59
C MET A 232 -16.23 -21.75 30.92
N GLU A 233 -16.44 -22.88 31.61
CA GLU A 233 -17.26 -23.99 31.12
C GLU A 233 -18.76 -23.67 31.16
N LEU A 234 -19.21 -22.95 32.18
CA LEU A 234 -20.60 -22.52 32.31
C LEU A 234 -20.96 -21.52 31.21
N ASN A 235 -20.10 -20.52 30.93
CA ASN A 235 -20.29 -19.60 29.81
C ASN A 235 -20.29 -20.33 28.46
N ARG A 236 -19.55 -21.44 28.32
CA ARG A 236 -19.54 -22.29 27.11
C ARG A 236 -20.84 -23.06 26.90
N ILE A 237 -21.51 -23.48 27.98
CA ILE A 237 -22.71 -24.32 27.94
C ILE A 237 -24.00 -23.48 27.96
N GLU A 238 -24.06 -22.42 28.76
CA GLU A 238 -25.29 -21.69 29.11
C GLU A 238 -25.50 -20.36 28.36
N GLY A 239 -25.11 -20.25 27.09
CA GLY A 239 -25.38 -19.06 26.25
C GLY A 239 -26.86 -18.60 26.14
N GLN A 240 -27.79 -19.20 26.90
CA GLN A 240 -29.21 -18.84 26.99
C GLN A 240 -29.79 -18.69 28.42
N THR A 241 -29.06 -18.96 29.51
CA THR A 241 -29.62 -18.88 30.87
C THR A 241 -28.66 -18.21 31.85
N LYS A 242 -29.08 -17.08 32.42
CA LYS A 242 -28.37 -16.35 33.49
C LYS A 242 -27.92 -17.31 34.60
N GLY A 243 -26.63 -17.59 34.68
CA GLY A 243 -26.03 -18.45 35.69
C GLY A 243 -25.90 -17.77 37.05
N ALA A 244 -26.86 -18.05 37.94
CA ALA A 244 -26.70 -18.23 39.39
C ALA A 244 -25.67 -17.37 40.18
N TRP A 245 -25.65 -16.04 40.02
CA TRP A 245 -25.33 -15.09 41.09
C TRP A 245 -26.23 -13.85 40.97
N ASP A 246 -26.93 -13.53 42.04
CA ASP A 246 -27.79 -12.34 42.15
C ASP A 246 -26.90 -11.10 42.35
N TRP A 247 -26.46 -10.42 41.27
CA TRP A 247 -25.69 -9.18 41.40
C TRP A 247 -26.06 -8.14 40.32
N VAL A 248 -26.08 -6.88 40.77
CA VAL A 248 -26.35 -5.67 40.01
C VAL A 248 -25.19 -5.38 39.04
N SER A 249 -25.23 -5.89 37.80
CA SER A 249 -24.32 -5.47 36.72
C SER A 249 -24.93 -4.31 35.93
N GLY A 250 -24.97 -3.13 36.55
CA GLY A 250 -25.47 -1.92 35.91
C GLY A 250 -24.52 -1.23 34.91
N SER A 251 -23.28 -1.69 34.67
CA SER A 251 -22.22 -0.69 34.40
C SER A 251 -21.23 -0.90 33.24
N VAL A 252 -21.13 -2.05 32.56
CA VAL A 252 -20.13 -2.24 31.46
C VAL A 252 -20.69 -3.03 30.30
N GLU A 253 -21.34 -4.15 30.63
CA GLU A 253 -22.08 -5.01 29.73
C GLU A 253 -23.08 -4.19 28.91
N THR A 254 -23.92 -3.37 29.54
CA THR A 254 -24.89 -2.50 28.85
C THR A 254 -24.25 -1.53 27.84
N VAL A 255 -23.07 -0.98 28.14
CA VAL A 255 -22.45 0.09 27.34
C VAL A 255 -21.78 -0.48 26.08
N TRP A 256 -21.03 -1.58 26.20
CA TRP A 256 -20.46 -2.28 25.05
C TRP A 256 -21.50 -3.12 24.30
N GLN A 257 -22.46 -3.74 24.99
CA GLN A 257 -23.61 -4.39 24.34
C GLN A 257 -24.43 -3.38 23.52
N LEU A 258 -24.67 -2.17 24.02
CA LEU A 258 -25.34 -1.12 23.24
C LEU A 258 -24.53 -0.75 21.99
N ALA A 259 -23.21 -0.59 22.11
CA ALA A 259 -22.36 -0.29 20.95
C ALA A 259 -22.39 -1.42 19.90
N VAL A 260 -22.22 -2.67 20.34
CA VAL A 260 -22.14 -3.85 19.46
C VAL A 260 -23.51 -4.27 18.91
N LEU A 261 -24.57 -4.28 19.73
CA LEU A 261 -25.94 -4.53 19.26
C LEU A 261 -26.38 -3.45 18.29
N ARG A 262 -25.96 -2.20 18.49
CA ARG A 262 -26.29 -1.11 17.57
C ARG A 262 -25.55 -1.24 16.24
N PHE A 263 -24.28 -1.67 16.27
CA PHE A 263 -23.54 -2.05 15.05
C PHE A 263 -24.20 -3.23 14.34
N LYS A 264 -24.53 -4.31 15.06
CA LYS A 264 -25.23 -5.47 14.48
C LYS A 264 -26.61 -5.10 13.91
N ALA A 265 -27.32 -4.16 14.52
CA ALA A 265 -28.61 -3.67 14.01
C ALA A 265 -28.47 -2.81 12.74
N ASP A 266 -27.31 -2.24 12.47
CA ASP A 266 -27.06 -1.38 11.31
C ASP A 266 -26.38 -2.18 10.19
N ALA A 267 -27.20 -2.66 9.25
CA ALA A 267 -26.73 -3.53 8.16
C ALA A 267 -25.71 -2.84 7.24
N GLU A 268 -25.82 -1.53 7.09
CA GLU A 268 -24.96 -0.73 6.23
C GLU A 268 -23.57 -0.55 6.83
N LEU A 269 -23.47 -0.29 8.13
CA LEU A 269 -22.17 -0.22 8.84
C LEU A 269 -21.44 -1.57 8.86
N ARG A 270 -22.18 -2.68 8.97
CA ARG A 270 -21.59 -4.03 8.89
C ARG A 270 -21.00 -4.31 7.52
N GLU A 271 -21.74 -3.97 6.47
CA GLU A 271 -21.28 -4.12 5.09
C GLU A 271 -20.02 -3.29 4.84
N LEU A 272 -20.03 -2.01 5.23
CA LEU A 272 -18.88 -1.11 5.06
C LEU A 272 -17.66 -1.53 5.89
N SER A 273 -17.86 -1.97 7.14
CA SER A 273 -16.77 -2.51 7.98
C SER A 273 -16.17 -3.76 7.35
N GLY A 274 -17.01 -4.68 6.85
CA GLY A 274 -16.56 -5.88 6.16
C GLY A 274 -15.75 -5.57 4.90
N LEU A 275 -16.21 -4.63 4.09
CA LEU A 275 -15.50 -4.18 2.88
C LEU A 275 -14.14 -3.53 3.22
N LEU A 276 -14.10 -2.68 4.25
CA LEU A 276 -12.85 -2.06 4.70
C LEU A 276 -11.86 -3.07 5.30
N LEU A 277 -12.35 -4.01 6.11
CA LEU A 277 -11.54 -5.07 6.72
C LEU A 277 -11.00 -6.04 5.67
N ALA A 278 -11.80 -6.35 4.65
CA ALA A 278 -11.39 -7.13 3.49
C ALA A 278 -10.56 -6.31 2.49
N GLY A 279 -10.29 -5.02 2.74
CA GLY A 279 -9.65 -4.15 1.76
C GLY A 279 -10.35 -4.14 0.39
N ASP A 280 -11.64 -4.51 0.33
CA ASP A 280 -12.44 -4.56 -0.89
C ASP A 280 -12.94 -3.16 -1.21
N TRP A 281 -12.00 -2.34 -1.66
CA TRP A 281 -12.28 -1.00 -2.14
C TRP A 281 -13.28 -1.05 -3.30
N ASN A 282 -13.29 -2.06 -4.18
CA ASN A 282 -14.26 -2.07 -5.28
C ASN A 282 -15.70 -2.33 -4.79
N GLY A 283 -15.88 -3.13 -3.74
CA GLY A 283 -17.18 -3.29 -3.10
C GLY A 283 -17.64 -2.01 -2.41
N LEU A 284 -16.71 -1.26 -1.78
CA LEU A 284 -16.99 0.08 -1.26
C LEU A 284 -17.43 1.02 -2.40
N ASP A 285 -16.77 0.93 -3.54
CA ASP A 285 -17.00 1.76 -4.74
C ASP A 285 -18.34 1.44 -5.39
N ALA A 286 -18.69 0.16 -5.50
CA ALA A 286 -20.00 -0.29 -5.97
C ALA A 286 -21.13 0.24 -5.08
N ARG A 287 -20.92 0.31 -3.76
CA ARG A 287 -21.90 0.88 -2.82
C ARG A 287 -22.05 2.38 -3.00
N ILE A 288 -20.94 3.12 -3.06
CA ILE A 288 -20.92 4.56 -3.33
C ILE A 288 -21.61 4.87 -4.67
N ALA A 289 -21.38 4.06 -5.70
CA ALA A 289 -22.05 4.16 -7.00
C ALA A 289 -23.55 3.83 -6.93
N GLY A 290 -23.96 2.87 -6.09
CA GLY A 290 -25.36 2.58 -5.81
C GLY A 290 -26.11 3.76 -5.17
N HIS A 291 -25.49 4.45 -4.20
CA HIS A 291 -26.02 5.69 -3.62
C HIS A 291 -26.05 6.84 -4.65
N ARG A 292 -25.06 6.91 -5.55
CA ARG A 292 -25.03 7.85 -6.70
C ARG A 292 -26.25 7.64 -7.61
N ALA A 293 -26.61 6.40 -7.92
CA ALA A 293 -27.77 6.08 -8.76
C ALA A 293 -29.11 6.44 -8.10
N ALA A 294 -29.16 6.52 -6.77
CA ALA A 294 -30.35 6.90 -6.00
C ALA A 294 -30.57 8.42 -5.89
N GLY A 295 -29.66 9.27 -6.41
CA GLY A 295 -29.86 10.72 -6.52
C GLY A 295 -29.63 11.53 -5.24
N GLU A 296 -29.02 10.96 -4.21
CA GLU A 296 -28.63 11.70 -3.00
C GLU A 296 -27.37 12.56 -3.27
N GLN A 297 -27.27 13.76 -2.65
CA GLN A 297 -26.09 14.67 -2.70
C GLN A 297 -24.88 14.09 -1.91
N VAL A 298 -24.50 12.85 -2.22
CA VAL A 298 -23.50 12.03 -1.54
C VAL A 298 -22.08 12.26 -2.07
N LEU A 299 -21.95 12.77 -3.30
CA LEU A 299 -20.76 12.55 -4.14
C LEU A 299 -19.47 13.19 -3.61
N ASP A 300 -19.46 14.48 -3.33
CA ASP A 300 -18.23 15.15 -2.87
C ASP A 300 -17.83 14.70 -1.45
N LYS A 301 -18.83 14.37 -0.63
CA LYS A 301 -18.64 13.95 0.76
C LYS A 301 -18.16 12.51 0.85
N ALA A 302 -18.75 11.58 0.10
CA ALA A 302 -18.31 10.19 0.06
C ALA A 302 -16.92 10.05 -0.54
N SER A 303 -16.59 10.82 -1.58
CA SER A 303 -15.24 10.84 -2.15
C SER A 303 -14.21 11.40 -1.16
N THR A 304 -14.58 12.39 -0.33
CA THR A 304 -13.71 12.90 0.74
C THR A 304 -13.49 11.87 1.86
N ILE A 305 -14.56 11.20 2.30
CA ILE A 305 -14.48 10.12 3.30
C ILE A 305 -13.59 8.98 2.77
N LYS A 306 -13.77 8.61 1.50
CA LYS A 306 -12.98 7.57 0.84
C LYS A 306 -11.50 7.93 0.77
N GLU A 307 -11.17 9.18 0.43
CA GLU A 307 -9.79 9.66 0.45
C GLU A 307 -9.18 9.58 1.86
N GLN A 308 -9.92 9.96 2.89
CA GLN A 308 -9.47 9.86 4.29
C GLN A 308 -9.22 8.42 4.71
N LEU A 309 -10.10 7.49 4.31
CA LEU A 309 -9.94 6.06 4.54
C LEU A 309 -8.70 5.54 3.81
N ILE A 310 -8.56 5.82 2.51
CA ILE A 310 -7.36 5.42 1.75
C ILE A 310 -6.09 5.91 2.43
N LEU A 311 -6.02 7.20 2.81
CA LEU A 311 -4.86 7.78 3.49
C LEU A 311 -4.52 7.08 4.81
N LEU A 312 -5.53 6.75 5.61
CA LEU A 312 -5.37 6.09 6.91
C LEU A 312 -4.92 4.62 6.76
N PHE A 313 -5.55 3.88 5.85
CA PHE A 313 -5.24 2.47 5.60
C PHE A 313 -3.94 2.29 4.81
N ASP A 314 -3.51 3.31 4.03
CA ASP A 314 -2.16 3.41 3.44
C ASP A 314 -1.09 3.85 4.46
N ASP A 315 -1.47 4.23 5.69
CA ASP A 315 -0.53 4.54 6.74
C ASP A 315 -0.19 3.31 7.58
N GLY A 316 0.87 2.60 7.19
CA GLY A 316 1.34 1.39 7.88
C GLY A 316 1.41 1.48 9.41
N PRO A 317 2.02 2.53 10.01
CA PRO A 317 2.05 2.68 11.47
C PRO A 317 0.68 2.84 12.11
N THR A 318 -0.22 3.60 11.47
CA THR A 318 -1.62 3.72 11.92
C THR A 318 -2.33 2.38 11.84
N TRP A 319 -2.13 1.65 10.74
CA TRP A 319 -2.82 0.38 10.56
C TRP A 319 -2.33 -0.69 11.56
N GLN A 320 -1.03 -0.70 11.87
CA GLN A 320 -0.47 -1.50 12.95
C GLN A 320 -1.09 -1.16 14.32
N LEU A 321 -1.31 0.13 14.60
CA LEU A 321 -1.94 0.56 15.84
C LEU A 321 -3.39 0.04 15.97
N LEU A 322 -4.16 0.07 14.90
CA LEU A 322 -5.54 -0.43 14.89
C LEU A 322 -5.61 -1.96 14.92
N ALA A 323 -4.75 -2.65 14.17
CA ALA A 323 -4.69 -4.10 14.15
C ALA A 323 -4.28 -4.70 15.52
N THR A 324 -3.45 -3.98 16.29
CA THR A 324 -3.03 -4.43 17.63
C THR A 324 -4.05 -4.10 18.73
N PHE A 325 -4.94 -3.14 18.50
CA PHE A 325 -5.91 -2.69 19.50
C PHE A 325 -6.77 -3.83 20.10
N PRO A 326 -7.37 -4.75 19.32
CA PRO A 326 -8.19 -5.83 19.89
C PRO A 326 -7.44 -6.69 20.91
N ALA A 327 -6.17 -7.01 20.64
CA ALA A 327 -5.34 -7.80 21.54
C ALA A 327 -4.99 -7.04 22.84
N TYR A 328 -4.78 -5.72 22.77
CA TYR A 328 -4.58 -4.90 23.97
C TYR A 328 -5.86 -4.71 24.77
N TRP A 329 -6.98 -4.47 24.08
CA TRP A 329 -8.30 -4.34 24.69
C TRP A 329 -8.74 -5.62 25.38
N ALA A 330 -8.53 -6.79 24.76
CA ALA A 330 -8.85 -8.10 25.34
C ALA A 330 -8.18 -8.32 26.71
N LYS A 331 -6.96 -7.78 26.92
CA LYS A 331 -6.27 -7.86 28.23
C LYS A 331 -6.91 -7.01 29.33
N ALA A 332 -7.74 -6.03 28.96
CA ALA A 332 -8.49 -5.23 29.92
C ALA A 332 -9.77 -5.93 30.42
N VAL A 333 -10.23 -6.96 29.71
CA VAL A 333 -11.47 -7.69 30.02
C VAL A 333 -11.15 -9.01 30.75
N PRO A 334 -11.91 -9.38 31.80
CA PRO A 334 -11.79 -10.69 32.42
C PRO A 334 -11.96 -11.84 31.40
N PRO A 335 -11.21 -12.97 31.52
CA PRO A 335 -11.23 -14.03 30.51
C PRO A 335 -12.60 -14.70 30.26
N ASP A 336 -13.41 -14.88 31.30
CA ASP A 336 -14.77 -15.42 31.24
C ASP A 336 -15.73 -14.49 30.51
N GLU A 337 -15.66 -13.19 30.80
CA GLU A 337 -16.40 -12.13 30.11
C GLU A 337 -15.98 -12.02 28.64
N LEU A 338 -14.66 -12.05 28.38
CA LEU A 338 -14.13 -12.02 27.03
C LEU A 338 -14.61 -13.22 26.21
N GLN A 339 -14.70 -14.40 26.83
CA GLN A 339 -15.23 -15.61 26.20
C GLN A 339 -16.71 -15.46 25.85
N GLU A 340 -17.53 -14.93 26.76
CA GLU A 340 -18.95 -14.65 26.47
C GLU A 340 -19.11 -13.66 25.32
N LEU A 341 -18.38 -12.52 25.37
CA LEU A 341 -18.42 -11.51 24.32
C LEU A 341 -17.97 -12.09 22.97
N THR A 342 -16.91 -12.91 22.97
CA THR A 342 -16.41 -13.55 21.75
C THR A 342 -17.42 -14.57 21.19
N GLN A 343 -18.08 -15.35 22.04
CA GLN A 343 -19.11 -16.31 21.60
C GLN A 343 -20.35 -15.60 21.06
N ARG A 344 -20.79 -14.52 21.71
CA ARG A 344 -21.99 -13.77 21.33
C ARG A 344 -21.77 -12.87 20.11
N TYR A 345 -20.57 -12.31 19.97
CA TYR A 345 -20.28 -11.26 18.99
C TYR A 345 -19.21 -11.59 17.96
N GLY A 346 -18.48 -12.69 18.11
CA GLY A 346 -17.30 -13.03 17.30
C GLY A 346 -16.04 -12.42 17.90
N SER A 347 -14.86 -12.80 17.39
CA SER A 347 -13.57 -12.35 17.92
C SER A 347 -13.14 -10.95 17.45
N GLN A 348 -13.78 -10.41 16.41
CA GLN A 348 -13.40 -9.14 15.77
C GLN A 348 -14.21 -7.93 16.24
N PHE A 349 -15.19 -8.11 17.13
CA PHE A 349 -16.13 -7.03 17.49
C PHE A 349 -15.46 -5.76 18.04
N ALA A 350 -14.35 -5.87 18.76
CA ALA A 350 -13.62 -4.71 19.27
C ALA A 350 -13.03 -3.86 18.13
N LEU A 351 -12.57 -4.51 17.06
CA LEU A 351 -12.12 -3.83 15.84
C LEU A 351 -13.30 -3.23 15.07
N ASP A 352 -14.41 -3.95 14.98
CA ASP A 352 -15.65 -3.47 14.33
C ASP A 352 -16.16 -2.18 14.97
N VAL A 353 -16.11 -2.08 16.30
CA VAL A 353 -16.50 -0.84 17.00
C VAL A 353 -15.56 0.30 16.66
N VAL A 354 -14.24 0.07 16.64
CA VAL A 354 -13.26 1.11 16.26
C VAL A 354 -13.44 1.56 14.81
N ILE A 355 -13.69 0.63 13.89
CA ILE A 355 -13.96 0.94 12.48
C ILE A 355 -15.30 1.67 12.32
N SER A 356 -16.30 1.35 13.15
CA SER A 356 -17.55 2.09 13.17
C SER A 356 -17.38 3.54 13.66
N VAL A 357 -16.50 3.77 14.64
CA VAL A 357 -16.13 5.12 15.09
C VAL A 357 -15.42 5.88 13.97
N LEU A 358 -14.50 5.22 13.27
CA LEU A 358 -13.83 5.76 12.09
C LEU A 358 -14.81 6.25 11.03
N LEU A 359 -15.70 5.36 10.60
CA LEU A 359 -16.75 5.65 9.63
C LEU A 359 -17.67 6.78 10.13
N GLY A 360 -18.03 6.74 11.41
CA GLY A 360 -18.83 7.76 12.08
C GLY A 360 -18.16 9.13 12.12
N ALA A 361 -16.90 9.20 12.49
CA ALA A 361 -16.13 10.44 12.63
C ALA A 361 -15.98 11.17 11.28
N PHE A 362 -15.62 10.43 10.23
CA PHE A 362 -15.52 11.00 8.88
C PHE A 362 -16.89 11.45 8.36
N SER A 363 -17.97 10.80 8.79
CA SER A 363 -19.33 11.21 8.46
C SER A 363 -19.87 12.42 9.25
N ALA A 364 -19.26 12.75 10.39
CA ALA A 364 -19.75 13.76 11.33
C ALA A 364 -19.24 15.19 11.07
N GLY A 365 -18.07 15.35 10.44
CA GLY A 365 -17.44 16.64 10.19
C GLY A 365 -18.13 17.55 9.16
N THR A 366 -19.16 17.07 8.46
CA THR A 366 -19.85 17.84 7.42
C THR A 366 -21.37 17.70 7.58
N ALA A 367 -22.07 18.82 7.78
CA ALA A 367 -23.52 18.83 7.90
C ALA A 367 -24.19 18.22 6.65
N GLY A 368 -25.05 17.21 6.87
CA GLY A 368 -26.05 16.69 5.92
C GLY A 368 -25.61 15.53 5.01
N THR A 369 -26.23 14.35 5.26
CA THR A 369 -26.61 13.28 4.28
C THR A 369 -25.53 12.86 3.27
N ALA A 370 -24.73 11.83 3.53
CA ALA A 370 -25.11 10.44 3.24
C ALA A 370 -24.74 9.41 4.33
N TYR A 371 -23.73 9.71 5.16
CA TYR A 371 -23.29 8.84 6.27
C TYR A 371 -23.54 9.47 7.67
N GLY A 372 -23.93 10.74 7.69
CA GLY A 372 -24.75 11.41 8.73
C GLY A 372 -24.09 11.77 10.06
N GLY A 373 -23.68 13.04 10.23
CA GLY A 373 -23.33 13.62 11.54
C GLY A 373 -24.47 13.72 12.55
N ALA A 374 -25.72 13.90 12.11
CA ALA A 374 -26.89 13.80 13.00
C ALA A 374 -27.15 12.36 13.43
N ALA A 375 -26.81 11.38 12.58
CA ALA A 375 -26.89 9.98 12.90
C ALA A 375 -25.75 9.59 13.85
N TRP A 376 -24.51 10.05 13.65
CA TRP A 376 -23.42 9.93 14.64
C TRP A 376 -23.79 10.54 15.99
N ALA A 377 -24.25 11.80 16.05
CA ALA A 377 -24.67 12.46 17.28
C ALA A 377 -25.82 11.72 18.00
N ALA A 378 -26.80 11.21 17.25
CA ALA A 378 -27.85 10.35 17.80
C ALA A 378 -27.36 8.93 18.16
N ARG A 379 -26.28 8.42 17.54
CA ARG A 379 -25.65 7.12 17.80
C ARG A 379 -24.84 7.17 19.10
N ILE A 380 -24.02 8.21 19.32
CA ILE A 380 -23.27 8.43 20.56
C ILE A 380 -24.17 8.89 21.72
N GLY A 381 -25.22 9.67 21.45
CA GLY A 381 -26.13 10.20 22.48
C GLY A 381 -26.97 9.14 23.19
N ARG A 382 -26.98 7.90 22.68
CA ARG A 382 -27.62 6.73 23.30
C ARG A 382 -26.62 5.76 23.94
N LEU A 383 -25.33 6.05 23.85
CA LEU A 383 -24.28 5.38 24.64
C LEU A 383 -24.15 6.10 25.99
N GLY A 384 -23.64 5.41 27.00
CA GLY A 384 -23.31 6.07 28.27
C GLY A 384 -22.34 7.25 28.03
N GLN A 385 -22.52 8.35 28.77
CA GLN A 385 -21.78 9.61 28.57
C GLN A 385 -20.25 9.44 28.52
N ARG A 386 -19.72 8.47 29.27
CA ARG A 386 -18.28 8.16 29.32
C ARG A 386 -17.76 7.52 28.03
N LEU A 387 -18.48 6.53 27.50
CA LEU A 387 -18.10 5.88 26.25
C LEU A 387 -18.24 6.85 25.07
N ALA A 388 -19.31 7.64 25.05
CA ALA A 388 -19.52 8.65 24.01
C ALA A 388 -18.31 9.61 23.89
N ALA A 389 -17.84 10.15 25.03
CA ALA A 389 -16.68 11.04 25.06
C ALA A 389 -15.38 10.38 24.54
N LEU A 390 -15.15 9.10 24.88
CA LEU A 390 -13.97 8.36 24.41
C LEU A 390 -14.04 8.07 22.90
N LEU A 391 -15.22 7.76 22.37
CA LEU A 391 -15.41 7.51 20.94
C LEU A 391 -15.34 8.80 20.11
N ASP A 392 -15.84 9.92 20.63
CA ASP A 392 -15.68 11.23 20.00
C ASP A 392 -14.20 11.62 19.93
N GLU A 393 -13.45 11.47 21.03
CA GLU A 393 -12.02 11.75 21.05
C GLU A 393 -11.24 10.87 20.05
N LEU A 394 -11.61 9.60 19.94
CA LEU A 394 -11.06 8.69 18.94
C LEU A 394 -11.36 9.16 17.52
N GLY A 395 -12.60 9.58 17.25
CA GLY A 395 -13.01 10.13 15.95
C GLY A 395 -12.28 11.42 15.56
N GLU A 396 -12.09 12.33 16.51
CA GLU A 396 -11.30 13.56 16.31
C GLU A 396 -9.84 13.24 15.99
N ALA A 397 -9.24 12.27 16.70
CA ALA A 397 -7.87 11.83 16.44
C ALA A 397 -7.69 11.27 15.03
N PHE A 398 -8.65 10.47 14.55
CA PHE A 398 -8.65 9.96 13.18
C PHE A 398 -8.78 11.06 12.13
N THR A 399 -9.68 12.01 12.36
CA THR A 399 -9.88 13.15 11.46
C THR A 399 -8.63 14.03 11.36
N ALA A 400 -7.98 14.30 12.50
CA ALA A 400 -6.74 15.04 12.54
C ALA A 400 -5.60 14.30 11.83
N LEU A 401 -5.49 12.99 12.03
CA LEU A 401 -4.47 12.17 11.40
C LEU A 401 -4.66 12.06 9.89
N ALA A 402 -5.89 11.82 9.40
CA ALA A 402 -6.17 11.79 7.96
C ALA A 402 -5.81 13.13 7.29
N ARG A 403 -6.10 14.27 7.95
CA ARG A 403 -5.71 15.60 7.47
C ARG A 403 -4.19 15.76 7.40
N ALA A 404 -3.47 15.33 8.44
CA ALA A 404 -2.00 15.37 8.47
C ALA A 404 -1.38 14.43 7.42
N LEU A 405 -1.98 13.25 7.20
CA LEU A 405 -1.55 12.28 6.20
C LEU A 405 -1.78 12.76 4.76
N ARG A 406 -2.82 13.57 4.50
CA ARG A 406 -3.00 14.23 3.19
C ARG A 406 -1.82 15.15 2.86
N ALA A 407 -1.27 15.82 3.86
CA ALA A 407 -0.07 16.65 3.74
C ALA A 407 1.25 15.86 3.77
N ARG A 408 1.19 14.52 3.91
CA ARG A 408 2.39 13.68 3.98
C ARG A 408 3.17 13.77 2.69
N LYS A 409 4.48 13.72 2.86
CA LYS A 409 5.51 14.10 1.90
C LYS A 409 6.01 12.91 1.05
N ARG A 410 5.12 12.18 0.38
CA ARG A 410 5.45 11.07 -0.53
C ARG A 410 5.58 11.56 -1.98
N ARG A 411 6.82 11.90 -2.36
CA ARG A 411 7.14 12.27 -3.74
C ARG A 411 6.73 11.17 -4.72
N HIS A 412 5.84 11.50 -5.65
CA HIS A 412 5.54 10.70 -6.82
C HIS A 412 6.00 11.47 -8.05
N THR A 413 6.84 10.85 -8.87
CA THR A 413 7.33 11.45 -10.11
C THR A 413 6.80 10.65 -11.28
N GLU A 414 6.09 11.31 -12.18
CA GLU A 414 5.67 10.74 -13.45
C GLU A 414 6.12 11.65 -14.59
N SER A 415 6.37 11.06 -15.75
CA SER A 415 6.66 11.79 -16.97
C SER A 415 5.78 11.22 -18.07
N ARG A 416 4.80 12.00 -18.52
CA ARG A 416 3.79 11.52 -19.46
C ARG A 416 3.38 12.62 -20.43
N ALA A 417 3.13 12.23 -21.69
CA ALA A 417 2.54 13.13 -22.66
C ALA A 417 1.04 13.30 -22.37
N PRO A 418 0.49 14.51 -22.45
CA PRO A 418 -0.94 14.69 -22.35
C PRO A 418 -1.65 13.98 -23.50
N ASP A 419 -2.80 13.38 -23.22
CA ASP A 419 -3.62 12.66 -24.19
C ASP A 419 -4.23 13.57 -25.28
N ALA A 420 -5.17 13.03 -26.05
CA ALA A 420 -5.85 13.77 -27.11
C ALA A 420 -6.62 15.00 -26.58
N ASP A 421 -7.16 14.91 -25.36
CA ASP A 421 -7.94 15.96 -24.70
C ASP A 421 -7.04 16.93 -23.90
N GLY A 422 -5.73 16.68 -23.87
CA GLY A 422 -4.77 17.51 -23.14
C GLY A 422 -4.65 17.14 -21.67
N VAL A 423 -5.09 15.95 -21.26
CA VAL A 423 -5.04 15.48 -19.88
C VAL A 423 -3.79 14.64 -19.64
N VAL A 424 -3.09 14.93 -18.54
CA VAL A 424 -2.03 14.09 -17.99
C VAL A 424 -2.62 13.37 -16.78
N GLU A 425 -3.04 12.11 -17.01
CA GLU A 425 -3.60 11.26 -15.96
C GLU A 425 -2.48 10.62 -15.13
N THR A 426 -2.54 10.81 -13.81
CA THR A 426 -1.63 10.19 -12.84
C THR A 426 -2.42 9.39 -11.82
N ARG A 427 -2.09 8.09 -11.74
CA ARG A 427 -2.65 7.16 -10.75
C ARG A 427 -1.63 6.96 -9.64
N LEU A 428 -1.94 7.42 -8.42
CA LEU A 428 -1.05 7.23 -7.28
C LEU A 428 -1.03 5.74 -6.86
N PRO A 429 0.17 5.13 -6.74
CA PRO A 429 0.30 3.73 -6.36
C PRO A 429 -0.04 3.53 -4.88
N ARG A 430 -0.65 2.38 -4.56
CA ARG A 430 -0.89 1.94 -3.17
C ARG A 430 0.43 1.71 -2.45
N THR A 431 0.43 1.87 -1.12
CA THR A 431 1.61 1.50 -0.33
C THR A 431 1.87 -0.01 -0.38
N ARG A 432 3.12 -0.46 -0.13
CA ARG A 432 3.43 -1.91 -0.10
C ARG A 432 2.54 -2.68 0.89
N ALA A 433 2.25 -2.08 2.04
CA ALA A 433 1.39 -2.69 3.06
C ALA A 433 -0.08 -2.76 2.63
N ALA A 434 -0.63 -1.69 2.05
CA ALA A 434 -2.00 -1.71 1.53
C ALA A 434 -2.14 -2.57 0.26
N GLY A 435 -1.09 -2.62 -0.57
CA GLY A 435 -1.00 -3.52 -1.70
C GLY A 435 -0.97 -4.99 -1.25
N ALA A 436 -0.18 -5.32 -0.23
CA ALA A 436 -0.17 -6.64 0.38
C ALA A 436 -1.55 -6.99 0.98
N ALA A 437 -2.14 -6.08 1.76
CA ALA A 437 -3.48 -6.25 2.33
C ALA A 437 -4.54 -6.51 1.27
N PHE A 438 -4.57 -5.68 0.23
CA PHE A 438 -5.47 -5.85 -0.90
C PHE A 438 -5.22 -7.15 -1.65
N GLY A 439 -3.95 -7.49 -1.86
CA GLY A 439 -3.54 -8.73 -2.53
C GLY A 439 -4.03 -9.96 -1.78
N GLU A 440 -3.81 -10.03 -0.46
CA GLU A 440 -4.22 -11.16 0.38
C GLU A 440 -5.73 -11.31 0.45
N ALA A 441 -6.46 -10.22 0.61
CA ALA A 441 -7.92 -10.30 0.69
C ALA A 441 -8.55 -10.66 -0.67
N ARG A 442 -8.03 -10.12 -1.78
CA ARG A 442 -8.47 -10.51 -3.13
C ARG A 442 -8.12 -11.95 -3.45
N ALA A 443 -6.95 -12.40 -3.04
CA ALA A 443 -6.55 -13.79 -3.19
C ALA A 443 -7.47 -14.71 -2.38
N HIS A 444 -7.82 -14.33 -1.16
CA HIS A 444 -8.75 -15.07 -0.32
C HIS A 444 -10.14 -15.17 -0.95
N GLN A 445 -10.71 -14.05 -1.39
CA GLN A 445 -12.01 -14.06 -2.05
C GLN A 445 -12.00 -14.92 -3.32
N ALA A 446 -10.93 -14.85 -4.12
CA ALA A 446 -10.80 -15.68 -5.31
C ALA A 446 -10.75 -17.19 -5.00
N MET A 447 -10.30 -17.60 -3.82
CA MET A 447 -10.36 -18.99 -3.38
C MET A 447 -11.77 -19.39 -2.93
N LEU A 448 -12.47 -18.49 -2.22
CA LEU A 448 -13.87 -18.71 -1.84
C LEU A 448 -14.78 -18.83 -3.07
N ASP A 449 -14.56 -17.99 -4.09
CA ASP A 449 -15.31 -18.03 -5.35
C ASP A 449 -15.09 -19.35 -6.13
N LYS A 450 -13.96 -20.02 -5.89
CA LYS A 450 -13.68 -21.38 -6.39
C LYS A 450 -14.32 -22.49 -5.55
N GLY A 451 -15.07 -22.15 -4.51
CA GLY A 451 -15.72 -23.10 -3.60
C GLY A 451 -14.80 -23.71 -2.54
N LEU A 452 -13.60 -23.15 -2.34
CA LEU A 452 -12.65 -23.65 -1.35
C LEU A 452 -13.00 -23.19 0.05
N THR A 453 -12.80 -24.04 1.06
CA THR A 453 -13.14 -23.72 2.45
C THR A 453 -11.89 -23.36 3.25
N PRO A 454 -11.83 -22.20 3.95
CA PRO A 454 -10.64 -21.80 4.70
C PRO A 454 -10.36 -22.71 5.90
N VAL A 455 -9.08 -22.96 6.14
CA VAL A 455 -8.59 -23.81 7.23
C VAL A 455 -7.74 -22.99 8.20
N GLY A 456 -7.90 -23.22 9.50
CA GLY A 456 -7.10 -22.58 10.54
C GLY A 456 -7.31 -21.07 10.64
N LYS A 457 -6.21 -20.31 10.72
CA LYS A 457 -6.20 -18.83 10.76
C LYS A 457 -6.31 -18.20 9.37
N THR A 458 -6.96 -18.85 8.41
CA THR A 458 -7.13 -18.31 7.05
C THR A 458 -8.39 -17.46 7.01
N ASP A 459 -8.23 -16.14 6.95
CA ASP A 459 -9.34 -15.18 6.98
C ASP A 459 -9.20 -14.03 5.97
N GLY A 460 -8.16 -14.06 5.12
CA GLY A 460 -7.89 -13.01 4.14
C GLY A 460 -7.43 -11.68 4.75
N VAL A 461 -7.15 -11.64 6.06
CA VAL A 461 -6.73 -10.42 6.76
C VAL A 461 -5.20 -10.34 6.81
N TYR A 462 -4.67 -9.30 6.17
CA TYR A 462 -3.24 -9.00 6.21
C TYR A 462 -2.79 -8.49 7.57
N ARG A 463 -1.70 -9.06 8.06
CA ARG A 463 -1.10 -8.76 9.36
C ARG A 463 0.35 -8.32 9.16
N PRO A 464 0.63 -7.00 9.20
CA PRO A 464 1.98 -6.49 9.00
C PRO A 464 3.00 -7.09 9.97
N GLY A 465 4.07 -7.68 9.45
CA GLY A 465 5.15 -8.27 10.25
C GLY A 465 4.95 -9.73 10.64
N GLU A 466 3.78 -10.32 10.34
CA GLU A 466 3.61 -11.76 10.33
C GLU A 466 4.20 -12.31 9.02
N ASN A 467 5.17 -13.22 9.13
CA ASN A 467 5.73 -13.92 7.98
C ASN A 467 5.22 -15.36 8.03
N GLY A 468 4.37 -15.75 7.10
CA GLY A 468 3.70 -17.05 7.14
C GLY A 468 3.05 -17.42 5.82
N ILE A 469 2.28 -18.50 5.84
CA ILE A 469 1.43 -18.92 4.72
C ILE A 469 0.20 -18.00 4.70
N ASP A 470 -0.07 -17.36 3.56
CA ASP A 470 -1.17 -16.41 3.44
C ASP A 470 -2.53 -17.11 3.56
N GLY A 471 -2.72 -18.23 2.85
CA GLY A 471 -3.97 -19.00 2.88
C GLY A 471 -3.78 -20.51 2.78
N VAL A 472 -4.63 -21.23 3.53
CA VAL A 472 -4.77 -22.68 3.46
C VAL A 472 -6.26 -23.00 3.37
N TYR A 473 -6.63 -23.82 2.39
CA TYR A 473 -8.01 -24.17 2.11
C TYR A 473 -8.16 -25.68 1.90
N SER A 474 -9.30 -26.25 2.31
CA SER A 474 -9.71 -27.58 1.91
C SER A 474 -10.51 -27.53 0.61
N HIS A 475 -10.31 -28.55 -0.23
CA HIS A 475 -11.02 -28.69 -1.49
C HIS A 475 -12.34 -29.45 -1.27
N PRO A 476 -13.47 -29.01 -1.87
CA PRO A 476 -14.75 -29.69 -1.72
C PRO A 476 -14.77 -31.07 -2.40
N ASP A 477 -14.02 -31.24 -3.49
CA ASP A 477 -13.96 -32.46 -4.31
C ASP A 477 -12.52 -32.95 -4.50
N PRO A 478 -11.92 -33.65 -3.52
CA PRO A 478 -10.53 -34.12 -3.62
C PRO A 478 -10.31 -35.15 -4.74
N PRO A 479 -9.12 -35.22 -5.38
CA PRO A 479 -7.91 -34.40 -5.19
C PRO A 479 -7.85 -33.12 -6.06
N PRO A 480 -7.11 -32.06 -5.66
CA PRO A 480 -6.28 -31.98 -4.44
C PRO A 480 -7.13 -31.91 -3.18
N ASP A 481 -6.59 -32.34 -2.04
CA ASP A 481 -7.27 -32.31 -0.74
C ASP A 481 -7.18 -30.91 -0.12
N TYR A 482 -6.03 -30.26 -0.32
CA TYR A 482 -5.77 -28.92 0.15
C TYR A 482 -5.17 -28.03 -0.93
N VAL A 483 -5.47 -26.73 -0.83
CA VAL A 483 -4.87 -25.68 -1.64
C VAL A 483 -4.15 -24.72 -0.70
N ILE A 484 -2.86 -24.52 -0.94
CA ILE A 484 -2.01 -23.57 -0.21
C ILE A 484 -1.71 -22.39 -1.12
N THR A 485 -2.00 -21.17 -0.66
CA THR A 485 -1.87 -19.96 -1.46
C THR A 485 -0.90 -18.97 -0.87
N GLU A 486 -0.17 -18.29 -1.75
CA GLU A 486 0.57 -17.06 -1.46
C GLU A 486 0.07 -15.94 -2.37
N ALA A 487 -0.27 -14.79 -1.81
CA ALA A 487 -0.73 -13.62 -2.52
C ALA A 487 0.44 -12.70 -2.90
N LYS A 488 0.50 -12.28 -4.17
CA LYS A 488 1.47 -11.28 -4.64
C LYS A 488 0.76 -10.15 -5.36
N TYR A 489 0.93 -8.94 -4.84
CA TYR A 489 0.40 -7.72 -5.44
C TYR A 489 1.39 -7.07 -6.41
N SER A 490 0.89 -6.63 -7.57
CA SER A 490 1.64 -5.93 -8.62
C SER A 490 2.94 -6.67 -8.98
N THR A 491 4.10 -6.04 -8.85
CA THR A 491 5.41 -6.64 -9.17
C THR A 491 5.98 -7.54 -8.06
N GLY A 492 5.18 -7.92 -7.05
CA GLY A 492 5.59 -8.78 -5.94
C GLY A 492 6.15 -10.14 -6.40
N ARG A 493 7.22 -10.60 -5.72
CA ARG A 493 7.87 -11.89 -5.96
C ARG A 493 7.91 -12.73 -4.68
N LEU A 494 8.03 -14.05 -4.85
CA LEU A 494 8.29 -14.97 -3.75
C LEU A 494 9.64 -14.64 -3.10
N GLY A 495 9.69 -14.77 -1.78
CA GLY A 495 10.89 -14.58 -0.98
C GLY A 495 11.83 -15.79 -1.03
N GLY A 496 13.06 -15.55 -0.57
CA GLY A 496 14.12 -16.55 -0.47
C GLY A 496 15.14 -16.50 -1.62
N PRO A 497 16.17 -17.36 -1.59
CA PRO A 497 16.41 -18.35 -0.53
C PRO A 497 16.69 -17.70 0.84
N TYR A 498 16.12 -18.29 1.89
CA TYR A 498 16.29 -17.83 3.27
C TYR A 498 17.59 -18.37 3.87
N ARG A 499 17.96 -17.88 5.06
CA ARG A 499 19.21 -18.30 5.75
C ARG A 499 19.24 -19.80 6.07
N ASP A 500 18.09 -20.43 6.20
CA ASP A 500 17.94 -21.87 6.46
C ASP A 500 17.91 -22.71 5.17
N GLY A 501 18.15 -22.11 4.00
CA GLY A 501 18.19 -22.81 2.70
C GLY A 501 16.83 -22.94 2.02
N THR A 502 15.73 -22.67 2.72
CA THR A 502 14.37 -22.79 2.17
C THR A 502 14.02 -21.65 1.21
N ARG A 503 13.07 -21.88 0.31
CA ARG A 503 12.42 -20.85 -0.53
C ARG A 503 10.95 -20.75 -0.19
N GLN A 504 10.39 -19.56 -0.31
CA GLN A 504 8.97 -19.36 -0.03
C GLN A 504 8.13 -20.26 -0.95
N MET A 505 7.17 -20.99 -0.36
CA MET A 505 6.29 -21.97 -1.01
C MET A 505 6.94 -23.31 -1.43
N ASP A 506 8.16 -23.63 -1.01
CA ASP A 506 8.65 -25.02 -1.08
C ASP A 506 8.13 -25.87 0.09
N ASP A 507 8.19 -27.19 -0.05
CA ASP A 507 7.57 -28.12 0.90
C ASP A 507 8.20 -28.01 2.31
N GLU A 508 9.52 -27.77 2.38
CA GLU A 508 10.23 -27.58 3.64
C GLU A 508 9.82 -26.26 4.33
N TRP A 509 9.66 -25.19 3.56
CA TRP A 509 9.21 -23.88 4.05
C TRP A 509 7.76 -23.93 4.55
N ILE A 510 6.89 -24.64 3.83
CA ILE A 510 5.49 -24.85 4.17
C ILE A 510 5.40 -25.69 5.45
N GLY A 511 6.10 -26.83 5.51
CA GLY A 511 6.11 -27.73 6.67
C GLY A 511 6.49 -27.01 7.98
N LYS A 512 7.51 -26.13 7.93
CA LYS A 512 7.93 -25.33 9.09
C LYS A 512 6.90 -24.30 9.58
N ARG A 513 5.88 -23.98 8.78
CA ARG A 513 4.92 -22.88 9.04
C ARG A 513 3.47 -23.33 9.16
N LEU A 514 3.14 -24.56 8.75
CA LEU A 514 1.78 -25.09 8.80
C LEU A 514 1.20 -25.11 10.21
N GLU A 515 1.93 -25.63 11.21
CA GLU A 515 1.42 -25.74 12.59
C GLU A 515 0.99 -24.37 13.15
N ALA A 516 1.77 -23.32 12.88
CA ALA A 516 1.44 -21.96 13.32
C ALA A 516 0.17 -21.41 12.65
N LYS A 517 -0.13 -21.85 11.42
CA LYS A 517 -1.26 -21.40 10.60
C LYS A 517 -2.54 -22.18 10.88
N VAL A 518 -2.47 -23.51 10.95
CA VAL A 518 -3.66 -24.39 11.02
C VAL A 518 -3.81 -25.15 12.33
N GLY A 519 -2.82 -25.09 13.22
CA GLY A 519 -2.78 -25.92 14.43
C GLY A 519 -2.17 -27.29 14.15
N LYS A 520 -1.75 -27.97 15.21
CA LYS A 520 -0.96 -29.21 15.13
C LYS A 520 -1.67 -30.33 14.37
N ASP A 521 -2.89 -30.67 14.79
CA ASP A 521 -3.63 -31.82 14.25
C ASP A 521 -3.94 -31.67 12.75
N GLU A 522 -4.21 -30.44 12.30
CA GLU A 522 -4.49 -30.18 10.88
C GLU A 522 -3.21 -30.06 10.06
N ALA A 523 -2.12 -29.55 10.65
CA ALA A 523 -0.82 -29.51 10.00
C ALA A 523 -0.30 -30.91 9.68
N GLU A 524 -0.48 -31.88 10.59
CA GLU A 524 -0.07 -33.28 10.36
C GLU A 524 -0.76 -33.89 9.13
N LYS A 525 -2.07 -33.66 8.95
CA LYS A 525 -2.83 -34.13 7.76
C LYS A 525 -2.35 -33.48 6.47
N ILE A 526 -2.05 -32.19 6.51
CA ILE A 526 -1.62 -31.44 5.32
C ILE A 526 -0.20 -31.86 4.93
N VAL A 527 0.68 -32.16 5.88
CA VAL A 527 2.02 -32.69 5.60
C VAL A 527 1.93 -34.07 4.94
N GLU A 528 1.08 -34.96 5.43
CA GLU A 528 0.82 -36.26 4.76
C GLU A 528 0.28 -36.06 3.34
N ALA A 529 -0.68 -35.15 3.16
CA ALA A 529 -1.20 -34.82 1.83
C ALA A 529 -0.13 -34.21 0.90
N LEU A 530 0.82 -33.43 1.42
CA LEU A 530 1.96 -32.89 0.66
C LEU A 530 2.86 -34.02 0.15
N GLU A 531 3.20 -34.99 1.02
CA GLU A 531 4.03 -36.15 0.66
C GLU A 531 3.37 -37.03 -0.41
N GLU A 532 2.03 -37.12 -0.39
CA GLU A 532 1.25 -37.88 -1.36
C GLU A 532 0.90 -37.10 -2.64
N GLY A 533 1.33 -35.84 -2.76
CA GLY A 533 1.03 -34.99 -3.93
C GLY A 533 -0.44 -34.57 -4.03
N ARG A 534 -1.18 -34.63 -2.91
CA ARG A 534 -2.59 -34.22 -2.78
C ARG A 534 -2.74 -32.75 -2.38
N VAL A 535 -1.68 -31.95 -2.43
CA VAL A 535 -1.73 -30.50 -2.16
C VAL A 535 -1.40 -29.70 -3.40
N GLU A 536 -2.24 -28.72 -3.72
CA GLU A 536 -1.97 -27.74 -4.77
C GLU A 536 -1.40 -26.45 -4.18
N LYS A 537 -0.23 -26.03 -4.68
CA LYS A 537 0.44 -24.78 -4.28
C LYS A 537 0.21 -23.71 -5.34
N LEU A 538 -0.39 -22.59 -4.95
CA LEU A 538 -0.74 -21.49 -5.87
C LEU A 538 -0.11 -20.17 -5.45
N VAL A 539 0.48 -19.45 -6.40
CA VAL A 539 0.69 -17.99 -6.30
C VAL A 539 -0.51 -17.29 -6.90
N VAL A 540 -1.20 -16.51 -6.08
CA VAL A 540 -2.29 -15.66 -6.52
C VAL A 540 -1.74 -14.27 -6.81
N ARG A 541 -1.65 -13.91 -8.09
CA ARG A 541 -1.18 -12.60 -8.55
C ARG A 541 -2.37 -11.65 -8.67
N VAL A 542 -2.30 -10.55 -7.92
CA VAL A 542 -3.32 -9.51 -7.94
C VAL A 542 -2.73 -8.25 -8.58
N ALA A 543 -3.31 -7.83 -9.69
CA ALA A 543 -2.93 -6.60 -10.39
C ALA A 543 -3.46 -5.35 -9.67
N GLU A 544 -2.94 -4.18 -10.04
CA GLU A 544 -3.34 -2.90 -9.42
C GLU A 544 -4.79 -2.50 -9.72
N ASP A 545 -5.38 -3.04 -10.79
CA ASP A 545 -6.80 -2.90 -11.13
C ASP A 545 -7.70 -3.95 -10.41
N GLY A 546 -7.10 -4.85 -9.63
CA GLY A 546 -7.80 -5.91 -8.91
C GLY A 546 -7.97 -7.21 -9.70
N THR A 547 -7.47 -7.30 -10.93
CA THR A 547 -7.50 -8.54 -11.73
C THR A 547 -6.68 -9.63 -11.03
N VAL A 548 -7.23 -10.84 -10.93
CA VAL A 548 -6.60 -11.98 -10.26
C VAL A 548 -6.18 -13.03 -11.28
N GLY A 549 -4.91 -13.43 -11.22
CA GLY A 549 -4.37 -14.59 -11.94
C GLY A 549 -3.77 -15.59 -10.96
N THR A 550 -3.85 -16.89 -11.25
CA THR A 550 -3.23 -17.93 -10.41
C THR A 550 -2.14 -18.65 -11.18
N VAL A 551 -0.97 -18.83 -10.55
CA VAL A 551 0.16 -19.59 -11.08
C VAL A 551 0.40 -20.77 -10.14
N ARG A 552 0.36 -21.99 -10.68
CA ARG A 552 0.70 -23.19 -9.92
C ARG A 552 2.21 -23.29 -9.72
N ILE A 553 2.63 -23.69 -8.53
CA ILE A 553 4.02 -24.01 -8.21
C ILE A 553 4.10 -25.52 -8.02
N ASP A 554 5.10 -26.13 -8.65
CA ASP A 554 5.43 -27.55 -8.48
C ASP A 554 6.30 -27.77 -7.23
#